data_AF-A0A6P7TNW4-F1
#
_entry.id   AF-A0A6P7TNW4-F1
#
_cell.length_a   1.000
_cell.length_b   1.000
_cell.length_c   1.000
_cell.angle_alpha   90.00
_cell.angle_beta   90.00
_cell.angle_gamma   90.00
#
_symmetry.space_group_name_H-M   'P 1'
#
loop_
_entity.id
_entity.type
_entity.pdbx_description
1 polymer ?
#
loop_
_entity_poly.entity_id
_entity_poly.type
_entity_poly.pdbx_seq_one_letter_code
_entity_poly.pdbx_strand_id
1 'polypeptide(L)'
;MNEEEILKGIKKEILQSDKDYISQHLKAANHYSFLQEIGVLTKENCDVIEKEASDKEKADKLLEIIISKGPSSFDYLCDALQHEDTQQFLLERLKQKFDMRKHFLLDVCAAKENKPRKVPTSLPIASIDLTSTPCVDSQPDANSQN
;
A
#
# COMPACT_ATOMS: atom_id res chain seq x y z
N MET A 1 13.23 -14.36 -21.03
CA MET A 1 12.91 -13.17 -20.23
C MET A 1 13.00 -13.63 -18.78
N ASN A 2 14.03 -13.21 -18.05
CA ASN A 2 14.31 -13.75 -16.72
C ASN A 2 13.39 -13.09 -15.70
N GLU A 3 12.84 -13.86 -14.76
CA GLU A 3 11.98 -13.33 -13.70
C GLU A 3 12.69 -12.20 -12.93
N GLU A 4 13.97 -12.36 -12.63
CA GLU A 4 14.78 -11.34 -11.97
C GLU A 4 14.85 -10.01 -12.75
N GLU A 5 14.99 -10.07 -14.08
CA GLU A 5 15.00 -8.87 -14.93
C GLU A 5 13.63 -8.19 -14.95
N ILE A 6 12.55 -8.98 -14.96
CA ILE A 6 11.18 -8.48 -14.85
C ILE A 6 10.99 -7.77 -13.51
N LEU A 7 11.37 -8.39 -12.39
CA LEU A 7 11.26 -7.79 -11.07
C LEU A 7 12.08 -6.50 -10.94
N LYS A 8 13.30 -6.46 -11.50
CA LYS A 8 14.12 -5.24 -11.57
C LYS A 8 13.43 -4.13 -12.36
N GLY A 9 12.81 -4.48 -13.50
CA GLY A 9 12.02 -3.56 -14.31
C GLY A 9 10.84 -2.96 -13.53
N ILE A 10 10.09 -3.82 -12.83
CA ILE A 10 8.95 -3.42 -11.99
C ILE A 10 9.37 -2.47 -10.88
N LYS A 11 10.43 -2.82 -10.12
CA LYS A 11 10.97 -2.00 -9.02
C LYS A 11 11.32 -0.61 -9.52
N LYS A 12 12.03 -0.52 -10.65
CA LYS A 12 12.41 0.75 -11.27
C LYS A 12 11.19 1.55 -11.74
N GLU A 13 10.23 0.89 -12.40
CA GLU A 13 9.00 1.53 -12.89
C GLU A 13 8.20 2.17 -11.74
N ILE A 14 8.07 1.46 -10.62
CA ILE A 14 7.32 1.95 -9.44
C ILE A 14 8.02 3.15 -8.82
N LEU A 15 9.34 3.08 -8.61
CA LEU A 15 10.11 4.18 -8.04
C LEU A 15 10.03 5.44 -8.92
N GLN A 16 10.04 5.28 -10.25
CA GLN A 16 9.90 6.41 -11.17
C GLN A 16 8.48 6.98 -11.18
N SER A 17 7.47 6.11 -11.18
CA SER A 17 6.06 6.53 -11.27
C SER A 17 5.52 7.16 -9.99
N ASP A 18 5.98 6.69 -8.83
CA ASP A 18 5.58 7.22 -7.52
C ASP A 18 6.61 8.19 -6.92
N LYS A 19 7.66 8.56 -7.68
CA LYS A 19 8.73 9.46 -7.20
C LYS A 19 8.18 10.70 -6.50
N ASP A 20 7.31 11.44 -7.17
CA ASP A 20 6.74 12.68 -6.63
C ASP A 20 5.92 12.46 -5.36
N TYR A 21 5.16 11.35 -5.32
CA TYR A 21 4.36 10.98 -4.16
C TYR A 21 5.23 10.59 -2.97
N ILE A 22 6.28 9.78 -3.21
CA ILE A 22 7.25 9.40 -2.20
C ILE A 22 7.92 10.66 -1.65
N SER A 23 8.47 11.51 -2.51
CA SER A 23 9.18 12.72 -2.07
C SER A 23 8.30 13.72 -1.32
N GLN A 24 7.00 13.78 -1.63
CA GLN A 24 6.06 14.64 -0.91
C GLN A 24 5.76 14.15 0.52
N HIS A 25 5.85 12.84 0.74
CA HIS A 25 5.39 12.21 1.97
C HIS A 25 6.51 11.59 2.80
N LEU A 26 7.70 11.37 2.24
CA LEU A 26 8.87 10.79 2.87
C LEU A 26 9.56 11.81 3.76
N LYS A 27 9.85 11.42 5.01
CA LYS A 27 10.59 12.27 5.96
C LYS A 27 12.03 11.78 6.03
N ALA A 28 12.92 12.40 5.26
CA ALA A 28 14.30 11.97 5.12
C ALA A 28 15.03 11.83 6.47
N ALA A 29 14.82 12.78 7.39
CA ALA A 29 15.48 12.84 8.70
C ALA A 29 15.32 11.57 9.56
N ASN A 30 14.18 10.88 9.46
CA ASN A 30 13.91 9.69 10.27
C ASN A 30 14.72 8.48 9.77
N HIS A 31 15.03 8.43 8.47
CA HIS A 31 15.58 7.23 7.84
C HIS A 31 17.11 7.24 7.76
N TYR A 32 17.79 8.33 8.15
CA TYR A 32 19.24 8.44 8.04
C TYR A 32 20.01 7.42 8.87
N SER A 33 19.54 7.13 10.09
CA SER A 33 20.23 6.22 11.01
C SER A 33 20.31 4.82 10.41
N PHE A 34 19.16 4.27 10.00
CA PHE A 34 19.07 2.96 9.38
C PHE A 34 19.83 2.91 8.04
N LEU A 35 19.64 3.90 7.17
CA LEU A 35 20.28 3.92 5.86
C LEU A 35 21.81 4.06 5.92
N GLN A 36 22.36 4.67 6.98
CA GLN A 36 23.80 4.67 7.25
C GLN A 36 24.28 3.32 7.76
N GLU A 37 23.51 2.66 8.63
CA GLU A 37 23.85 1.34 9.18
C GLU A 37 23.98 0.28 8.08
N ILE A 38 23.08 0.28 7.11
CA ILE A 38 23.14 -0.62 5.95
C ILE A 38 24.14 -0.17 4.86
N GLY A 39 24.84 0.96 5.06
CA GLY A 39 25.86 1.48 4.12
C GLY A 39 25.31 2.09 2.83
N VAL A 40 24.02 2.40 2.78
CA VAL A 40 23.38 3.05 1.62
C VAL A 40 23.69 4.55 1.61
N LEU A 41 23.62 5.20 2.78
CA LEU A 41 24.04 6.59 2.97
C LEU A 41 25.44 6.67 3.59
N THR A 42 26.22 7.64 3.13
CA THR A 42 27.42 8.10 3.83
C THR A 42 27.09 9.34 4.66
N LYS A 43 27.93 9.65 5.65
CA LYS A 43 27.79 10.88 6.45
C LYS A 43 27.75 12.13 5.57
N GLU A 44 28.57 12.19 4.54
CA GLU A 44 28.58 13.30 3.57
C GLU A 44 27.25 13.43 2.84
N ASN A 45 26.63 12.32 2.44
CA ASN A 45 25.31 12.34 1.80
C ASN A 45 24.25 12.89 2.75
N CYS A 46 24.27 12.48 4.03
CA CYS A 46 23.36 13.03 5.04
C CYS A 46 23.55 14.55 5.20
N ASP A 47 24.79 15.02 5.27
CA ASP A 47 25.09 16.46 5.37
C ASP A 47 24.64 17.25 4.13
N VAL A 48 24.70 16.65 2.94
CA VAL A 48 24.20 17.27 1.69
C VAL A 48 22.68 17.33 1.69
N ILE A 49 22.01 16.23 2.05
CA ILE A 49 20.55 16.21 2.13
C ILE A 49 20.07 17.24 3.15
N GLU A 50 20.70 17.32 4.33
CA GLU A 50 20.26 18.20 5.41
C GLU A 50 20.36 19.70 5.08
N LYS A 51 21.21 20.07 4.11
CA LYS A 51 21.37 21.44 3.60
C LYS A 51 20.24 21.89 2.67
N GLU A 52 19.41 20.98 2.17
CA GLU A 52 18.28 21.33 1.31
C GLU A 52 17.22 22.14 2.08
N ALA A 53 16.54 23.05 1.38
CA ALA A 53 15.70 24.06 2.01
C ALA A 53 14.34 23.51 2.45
N SER A 54 13.81 22.50 1.76
CA SER A 54 12.50 21.91 2.04
C SER A 54 12.59 20.41 2.30
N ASP A 55 11.69 19.89 3.15
CA ASP A 55 11.59 18.44 3.40
C ASP A 55 11.37 17.63 2.12
N LYS A 56 10.69 18.23 1.13
CA LYS A 56 10.50 17.63 -0.19
C LYS A 56 11.82 17.50 -0.94
N GLU A 57 12.64 18.55 -0.99
CA GLU A 57 13.96 18.50 -1.64
C GLU A 57 14.89 17.52 -0.92
N LYS A 58 14.84 17.48 0.42
CA LYS A 58 15.54 16.47 1.22
C LYS A 58 15.15 15.05 0.81
N ALA A 59 13.86 14.79 0.71
CA ALA A 59 13.33 13.51 0.30
C ALA A 59 13.68 13.15 -1.16
N ASP A 60 13.61 14.12 -2.08
CA ASP A 60 14.00 13.95 -3.47
C ASP A 60 15.49 13.57 -3.60
N LYS A 61 16.36 14.25 -2.85
CA LYS A 61 17.80 13.93 -2.83
C LYS A 61 18.09 12.57 -2.24
N LEU A 62 17.43 12.25 -1.13
CA LEU A 62 17.54 10.93 -0.51
C LEU A 62 17.14 9.83 -1.51
N LEU A 63 16.01 10.01 -2.20
CA LEU A 63 15.49 9.07 -3.17
C LEU A 63 16.43 8.93 -4.38
N GLU A 64 16.99 10.04 -4.86
CA GLU A 64 18.02 10.04 -5.93
C GLU A 64 19.25 9.20 -5.55
N ILE A 65 19.76 9.37 -4.33
CA ILE A 65 20.90 8.60 -3.83
C ILE A 65 20.55 7.12 -3.73
N ILE A 66 19.38 6.76 -3.19
CA ILE A 66 18.95 5.36 -3.09
C ILE A 66 18.84 4.72 -4.47
N ILE A 67 18.18 5.39 -5.43
CA ILE A 67 18.04 4.90 -6.81
C ILE A 67 19.41 4.69 -7.48
N SER A 68 20.39 5.55 -7.19
CA SER A 68 21.75 5.44 -7.74
C SER A 68 22.49 4.17 -7.29
N LYS A 69 22.10 3.55 -6.17
CA LYS A 69 22.70 2.30 -5.67
C LYS A 69 22.30 1.06 -6.48
N GLY A 70 21.36 1.20 -7.40
CA GLY A 70 21.03 0.17 -8.39
C GLY A 70 19.74 -0.60 -8.07
N PRO A 71 19.65 -1.89 -8.45
CA PRO A 71 18.37 -2.62 -8.51
C PRO A 71 17.76 -2.91 -7.13
N SER A 72 18.56 -2.86 -6.06
CA SER A 72 18.10 -3.05 -4.68
C SER A 72 17.55 -1.77 -4.04
N SER A 73 17.54 -0.65 -4.77
CA SER A 73 17.03 0.65 -4.31
C SER A 73 15.61 0.57 -3.73
N PHE A 74 14.73 -0.18 -4.37
CA PHE A 74 13.37 -0.38 -3.89
C PHE A 74 13.33 -1.13 -2.56
N ASP A 75 14.17 -2.16 -2.41
CA ASP A 75 14.21 -2.96 -1.19
C ASP A 75 14.76 -2.12 -0.03
N TYR A 76 15.82 -1.35 -0.25
CA TYR A 76 16.37 -0.44 0.76
C TYR A 76 15.35 0.59 1.26
N LEU A 77 14.53 1.13 0.35
CA LEU A 77 13.46 2.04 0.74
C LEU A 77 12.38 1.32 1.55
N CYS A 78 11.98 0.12 1.14
CA CYS A 78 10.99 -0.67 1.88
C CYS A 78 11.50 -1.04 3.28
N ASP A 79 12.75 -1.45 3.39
CA ASP A 79 13.38 -1.82 4.66
C ASP A 79 13.49 -0.62 5.59
N ALA A 80 13.88 0.56 5.07
CA ALA A 80 13.92 1.79 5.86
C ALA A 80 12.53 2.18 6.39
N LEU A 81 11.51 2.15 5.53
CA LEU A 81 10.13 2.44 5.92
C LEU A 81 9.58 1.41 6.93
N GLN A 82 10.01 0.15 6.82
CA GLN A 82 9.60 -0.92 7.72
C GLN A 82 10.31 -0.85 9.08
N HIS A 83 11.58 -0.43 9.10
CA HIS A 83 12.40 -0.31 10.31
C HIS A 83 11.93 0.84 11.20
N GLU A 84 11.71 2.02 10.62
CA GLU A 84 11.35 3.21 11.39
C GLU A 84 9.88 3.25 11.82
N ASP A 85 9.01 2.41 11.25
CA ASP A 85 7.57 2.29 11.54
C ASP A 85 6.77 3.61 11.48
N THR A 86 7.35 4.68 10.96
CA THR A 86 6.76 6.03 10.97
C THR A 86 5.91 6.32 9.73
N GLN A 87 6.04 5.53 8.66
CA GLN A 87 5.48 5.84 7.33
C GLN A 87 4.91 4.59 6.63
N GLN A 88 4.18 3.76 7.39
CA GLN A 88 3.63 2.49 6.91
C GLN A 88 2.70 2.63 5.69
N PHE A 89 2.00 3.76 5.54
CA PHE A 89 1.17 4.01 4.36
C PHE A 89 1.98 4.07 3.05
N LEU A 90 3.22 4.59 3.10
CA LEU A 90 4.13 4.59 1.94
C LEU A 90 4.57 3.17 1.62
N LEU A 91 4.94 2.41 2.65
CA LEU A 91 5.36 1.01 2.50
C LEU A 91 4.23 0.16 1.88
N GLU A 92 3.02 0.29 2.40
CA GLU A 92 1.85 -0.44 1.91
C GLU A 92 1.56 -0.09 0.45
N ARG A 93 1.59 1.21 0.10
CA ARG A 93 1.39 1.65 -1.29
C ARG A 93 2.45 1.06 -2.23
N LEU A 94 3.72 1.10 -1.84
CA LEU A 94 4.81 0.56 -2.65
C LEU A 94 4.67 -0.95 -2.84
N LYS A 95 4.37 -1.68 -1.77
CA LYS A 95 4.11 -3.13 -1.81
C LYS A 95 2.91 -3.47 -2.69
N GLN A 96 1.78 -2.76 -2.54
CA GLN A 96 0.59 -2.96 -3.37
C GLN A 96 0.87 -2.74 -4.86
N LYS A 97 1.60 -1.69 -5.23
CA LYS A 97 1.96 -1.46 -6.64
C LYS A 97 2.91 -2.52 -7.17
N PHE A 98 3.86 -2.98 -6.34
CA PHE A 98 4.76 -4.06 -6.68
C PHE A 98 4.02 -5.36 -6.92
N ASP A 99 3.16 -5.77 -6.00
CA ASP A 99 2.36 -6.99 -6.12
C ASP A 99 1.39 -6.93 -7.30
N MET A 100 0.72 -5.79 -7.52
CA MET A 100 -0.16 -5.59 -8.66
C MET A 100 0.60 -5.72 -9.98
N ARG A 101 1.77 -5.08 -10.09
CA ARG A 101 2.56 -5.11 -11.32
C ARG A 101 3.21 -6.47 -11.54
N LYS A 102 3.67 -7.11 -10.46
CA LYS A 102 4.17 -8.48 -10.45
C LYS A 102 3.09 -9.44 -10.93
N HIS A 103 1.88 -9.36 -10.39
CA HIS A 103 0.75 -10.18 -10.83
C HIS A 103 0.39 -9.89 -12.31
N PHE A 104 0.41 -8.62 -12.73
CA PHE A 104 0.14 -8.28 -14.12
C PHE A 104 1.17 -8.85 -15.10
N LEU A 105 2.47 -8.84 -14.75
CA LEU A 105 3.55 -9.27 -15.64
C LEU A 105 3.91 -10.77 -15.50
N LEU A 106 3.68 -11.38 -14.34
CA LEU A 106 4.00 -12.78 -14.06
C LEU A 106 2.75 -13.67 -13.98
N ASP A 107 1.67 -13.23 -13.33
CA ASP A 107 0.50 -14.09 -13.04
C ASP A 107 -0.57 -14.11 -14.13
N VAL A 108 -0.52 -13.23 -15.15
CA VAL A 108 -1.40 -13.36 -16.33
C VAL A 108 -1.13 -14.67 -17.10
N CYS A 109 0.01 -15.34 -16.84
CA CYS A 109 0.31 -16.69 -17.33
C CYS A 109 -0.03 -17.82 -16.35
N ALA A 110 -0.47 -17.54 -15.12
CA ALA A 110 -0.74 -18.53 -14.06
C ALA A 110 -2.24 -18.76 -13.79
N ALA A 111 -3.15 -18.31 -14.68
CA ALA A 111 -4.57 -18.68 -14.67
C ALA A 111 -4.85 -20.15 -15.06
N LYS A 112 -3.94 -21.05 -14.69
CA LYS A 112 -4.14 -22.50 -14.61
C LYS A 112 -3.48 -23.01 -13.33
N GLU A 113 -3.91 -22.55 -12.16
CA GLU A 113 -3.97 -23.44 -10.99
C GLU A 113 -4.87 -22.89 -9.87
N ASN A 114 -5.71 -23.80 -9.37
CA ASN A 114 -6.80 -23.59 -8.45
C ASN A 114 -6.32 -23.19 -7.03
N LYS A 115 -7.00 -22.23 -6.38
CA LYS A 115 -7.34 -22.38 -4.96
C LYS A 115 -8.63 -21.63 -4.60
N PRO A 116 -9.70 -22.34 -4.17
CA PRO A 116 -10.92 -21.69 -3.71
C PRO A 116 -10.63 -20.91 -2.43
N ARG A 117 -11.05 -19.66 -2.40
CA ARG A 117 -10.98 -18.76 -1.25
C ARG A 117 -11.83 -19.36 -0.13
N LYS A 118 -11.19 -20.07 0.82
CA LYS A 118 -11.84 -20.51 2.06
C LYS A 118 -12.08 -19.28 2.92
N VAL A 119 -13.33 -18.86 3.03
CA VAL A 119 -13.78 -17.97 4.11
C VAL A 119 -13.89 -18.80 5.39
N PRO A 120 -13.18 -18.46 6.48
CA PRO A 120 -13.41 -19.08 7.78
C PRO A 120 -14.63 -18.46 8.46
N THR A 121 -15.50 -19.37 8.90
CA THR A 121 -16.79 -19.24 9.56
C THR A 121 -16.76 -18.51 10.91
N SER A 122 -17.81 -17.72 11.19
CA SER A 122 -18.72 -17.80 12.37
C SER A 122 -19.10 -16.44 12.96
N LEU A 123 -20.41 -16.15 13.02
CA LEU A 123 -21.23 -16.16 14.25
C LEU A 123 -22.71 -15.88 13.88
N PRO A 124 -23.68 -16.32 14.71
CA PRO A 124 -25.04 -16.63 14.29
C PRO A 124 -25.97 -15.43 14.47
N ILE A 125 -26.91 -15.22 13.54
CA ILE A 125 -28.12 -14.48 13.87
C ILE A 125 -29.21 -15.51 14.12
N ALA A 126 -29.64 -15.54 15.37
CA ALA A 126 -30.63 -16.42 15.93
C ALA A 126 -31.94 -16.43 15.11
N SER A 127 -32.50 -17.63 14.98
CA SER A 127 -33.87 -17.87 14.58
C SER A 127 -34.84 -17.03 15.42
N ILE A 128 -35.70 -16.27 14.75
CA ILE A 128 -37.01 -15.90 15.27
C ILE A 128 -38.04 -16.41 14.26
N ASP A 129 -38.49 -17.63 14.51
CA ASP A 129 -39.77 -18.12 14.05
C ASP A 129 -40.83 -17.57 15.00
N LEU A 130 -41.76 -16.76 14.47
CA LEU A 130 -43.04 -16.48 15.11
C LEU A 130 -44.12 -16.49 14.02
N THR A 131 -44.54 -17.71 13.74
CA THR A 131 -45.88 -18.17 13.38
C THR A 131 -47.05 -17.17 13.33
N SER A 132 -47.87 -17.37 12.30
CA SER A 132 -49.34 -17.33 12.29
C SER A 132 -50.09 -15.98 12.27
N THR A 133 -50.71 -15.74 11.11
CA THR A 133 -51.98 -15.01 10.84
C THR A 133 -53.12 -15.49 11.76
N PRO A 134 -54.18 -14.68 12.05
CA PRO A 134 -55.25 -14.41 11.07
C PRO A 134 -55.95 -13.02 11.15
N CYS A 135 -56.80 -12.77 10.15
CA CYS A 135 -57.72 -11.64 9.96
C CYS A 135 -58.60 -11.27 11.18
N VAL A 136 -58.94 -9.97 11.33
CA VAL A 136 -60.31 -9.51 11.68
C VAL A 136 -60.56 -8.09 11.10
N ASP A 137 -61.70 -7.96 10.41
CA ASP A 137 -62.47 -6.78 10.02
C ASP A 137 -62.40 -5.54 10.93
N SER A 138 -62.50 -4.34 10.34
CA SER A 138 -63.66 -3.43 10.49
C SER A 138 -63.40 -2.03 9.90
N GLN A 139 -64.14 -1.67 8.84
CA GLN A 139 -64.66 -0.31 8.60
C GLN A 139 -65.67 0.04 9.74
N PRO A 140 -66.18 1.29 9.94
CA PRO A 140 -66.28 2.43 9.02
C PRO A 140 -65.94 3.80 9.66
N ASP A 141 -66.02 4.90 8.91
CA ASP A 141 -66.64 6.18 9.31
C ASP A 141 -66.43 7.18 8.14
N ALA A 142 -67.48 7.50 7.38
CA ALA A 142 -68.48 8.54 7.64
C ALA A 142 -68.07 9.89 7.02
N ASN A 143 -68.77 10.16 5.92
CA ASN A 143 -68.98 11.42 5.23
C ASN A 143 -69.55 12.52 6.17
N SER A 144 -69.04 13.76 6.09
CA SER A 144 -69.84 14.98 5.90
C SER A 144 -69.07 16.28 6.20
N GLN A 145 -68.98 17.10 5.16
CA GLN A 145 -69.16 18.56 5.09
C GLN A 145 -68.91 19.42 6.34
N ASN A 146 -68.03 20.41 6.18
CA ASN A 146 -68.41 21.82 6.32
C ASN A 146 -67.57 22.68 5.34
#